data_AF-A0A944UH98-F1
#
_entry.id   AF-A0A944UH98-F1
#
_cell.length_a   1.000
_cell.length_b   1.000
_cell.length_c   1.000
_cell.angle_alpha   90.00
_cell.angle_beta   90.00
_cell.angle_gamma   90.00
#
_symmetry.space_group_name_H-M   'P 1'
#
loop_
_entity.id
_entity.type
_entity.pdbx_description
1 polymer ?
#
loop_
_entity_poly.entity_id
_entity_poly.type
_entity_poly.pdbx_seq_one_letter_code
_entity_poly.pdbx_strand_id
1 'polypeptide(L)'
;MNPTAKKESEPQIIPQLWFVVLIVVVGWSRYLPLSHPELFNFTPVLALFFISGAYLKGKSSWIGPVVAVIASDLILNPTYGQGLLEPFTLISIIAYLGIFLLGKSIKSSKKTIPLFIGAVGSALLFHGTTCGYAWLIN
;
A
#
# COMPACT_ATOMS: atom_id res chain seq x y z
N MET A 1 -23.41 16.51 -41.29
CA MET A 1 -24.03 16.46 -39.95
C MET A 1 -23.12 15.59 -39.07
N ASN A 2 -22.46 16.18 -38.08
CA ASN A 2 -21.34 15.57 -37.34
C ASN A 2 -21.83 15.08 -35.95
N PRO A 3 -21.78 13.78 -35.61
CA PRO A 3 -22.18 13.30 -34.29
C PRO A 3 -20.94 13.11 -33.41
N THR A 4 -20.27 14.19 -32.98
CA THR A 4 -19.32 14.11 -31.87
C THR A 4 -20.05 14.34 -30.56
N ALA A 5 -20.82 13.34 -30.11
CA ALA A 5 -21.32 13.30 -28.74
C ALA A 5 -20.12 13.05 -27.82
N LYS A 6 -19.68 14.12 -27.15
CA LYS A 6 -18.68 14.08 -26.08
C LYS A 6 -19.27 13.25 -24.95
N LYS A 7 -18.79 12.02 -24.79
CA LYS A 7 -19.19 11.12 -23.71
C LYS A 7 -18.88 11.81 -22.38
N GLU A 8 -19.90 12.30 -21.70
CA GLU A 8 -19.80 12.87 -20.36
C GLU A 8 -19.21 11.80 -19.44
N SER A 9 -18.01 12.06 -18.93
CA SER A 9 -17.34 11.17 -18.00
C SER A 9 -18.06 11.26 -16.66
N GLU A 10 -18.74 10.19 -16.29
CA GLU A 10 -19.33 9.99 -14.96
C GLU A 10 -18.32 10.39 -13.86
N PRO A 11 -18.74 11.08 -12.79
CA PRO A 11 -17.82 11.60 -11.79
C PRO A 11 -17.03 10.45 -11.14
N GLN A 12 -15.70 10.51 -11.19
CA GLN A 12 -14.76 9.58 -10.54
C GLN A 12 -14.81 9.60 -8.98
N ILE A 13 -15.91 10.07 -8.39
CA ILE A 13 -16.10 10.33 -6.96
C ILE A 13 -16.17 9.03 -6.15
N ILE A 14 -16.80 7.98 -6.70
CA ILE A 14 -17.01 6.69 -5.99
C ILE A 14 -15.69 5.93 -5.74
N PRO A 15 -14.75 5.81 -6.71
CA PRO A 15 -13.43 5.20 -6.47
C PRO A 15 -12.60 5.88 -5.38
N GLN A 16 -12.74 7.19 -5.20
CA GLN A 16 -11.93 7.96 -4.24
C GLN A 16 -12.38 7.76 -2.80
N LEU A 17 -13.69 7.68 -2.54
CA LEU A 17 -14.20 7.50 -1.17
C LEU A 17 -13.82 6.14 -0.58
N TRP A 18 -13.99 5.06 -1.34
CA TRP A 18 -13.58 3.71 -0.90
C TRP A 18 -12.10 3.63 -0.57
N PHE A 19 -11.27 4.38 -1.31
CA PHE A 19 -9.85 4.42 -1.05
C PHE A 19 -9.49 5.18 0.23
N VAL A 20 -10.20 6.28 0.52
CA VAL A 20 -10.06 6.97 1.82
C VAL A 20 -10.45 6.03 2.97
N VAL A 21 -11.55 5.29 2.82
CA VAL A 21 -11.95 4.26 3.80
C VAL A 21 -10.85 3.21 3.96
N LEU A 22 -10.27 2.73 2.86
CA LEU A 22 -9.16 1.77 2.91
C LEU A 22 -7.96 2.32 3.67
N ILE A 23 -7.57 3.57 3.42
CA ILE A 23 -6.49 4.25 4.17
C ILE A 23 -6.81 4.29 5.66
N VAL A 24 -8.03 4.67 6.04
CA VAL A 24 -8.43 4.77 7.45
C VAL A 24 -8.40 3.39 8.12
N VAL A 25 -8.95 2.36 7.47
CA VAL A 25 -8.96 0.98 8.00
C VAL A 25 -7.54 0.45 8.16
N VAL A 26 -6.67 0.67 7.16
CA VAL A 26 -5.27 0.25 7.23
C VAL A 26 -4.56 1.01 8.33
N GLY A 27 -4.71 2.34 8.41
CA GLY A 27 -4.14 3.17 9.47
C GLY A 27 -4.56 2.68 10.86
N TRP A 28 -5.86 2.43 11.07
CA TRP A 28 -6.38 1.89 12.33
C TRP A 28 -5.82 0.50 12.66
N SER A 29 -5.71 -0.40 11.66
CA SER A 29 -5.16 -1.75 11.88
C SER A 29 -3.72 -1.73 12.43
N ARG A 30 -2.95 -0.67 12.15
CA ARG A 30 -1.58 -0.50 12.66
C ARG A 30 -1.53 -0.17 14.15
N TYR A 31 -2.64 0.24 14.77
CA TYR A 31 -2.73 0.49 16.22
C TYR A 31 -3.06 -0.78 17.01
N LEU A 32 -3.64 -1.81 16.38
CA LEU A 32 -4.00 -3.06 17.06
C LEU A 32 -2.82 -3.69 17.83
N PRO A 33 -1.58 -3.69 17.30
CA PRO A 33 -0.43 -4.26 18.01
C PRO A 33 -0.03 -3.54 19.30
N LEU A 34 -0.51 -2.31 19.54
CA LEU A 34 -0.24 -1.60 20.79
C LEU A 34 -0.91 -2.27 22.00
N SER A 35 -2.09 -2.88 21.80
CA SER A 35 -2.81 -3.61 22.84
C SER A 35 -2.77 -5.13 22.64
N HIS A 36 -2.52 -5.58 21.40
CA HIS A 36 -2.49 -6.98 21.00
C HIS A 36 -1.24 -7.28 20.15
N PRO A 37 -0.03 -7.38 20.76
CA PRO A 37 1.22 -7.57 20.03
C PRO A 37 1.22 -8.77 19.07
N GLU A 38 0.42 -9.81 19.35
CA GLU A 38 0.19 -10.97 18.51
C GLU A 38 -0.43 -10.64 17.14
N LEU A 39 -1.04 -9.46 17.00
CA LEU A 39 -1.64 -8.96 15.76
C LEU A 39 -0.68 -8.11 14.93
N PHE A 40 0.61 -8.09 15.25
CA PHE A 40 1.61 -7.36 14.48
C PHE A 40 1.67 -7.88 13.03
N ASN A 41 1.16 -7.08 12.10
CA ASN A 41 0.94 -7.50 10.72
C ASN A 41 1.17 -6.36 9.73
N PHE A 42 1.98 -6.62 8.71
CA PHE A 42 2.26 -5.68 7.62
C PHE A 42 1.34 -5.84 6.41
N THR A 43 0.59 -6.94 6.32
CA THR A 43 -0.29 -7.25 5.17
C THR A 43 -1.28 -6.13 4.82
N PRO A 44 -1.91 -5.41 5.77
CA PRO A 44 -2.79 -4.29 5.43
C PRO A 44 -2.08 -3.18 4.64
N VAL A 45 -0.83 -2.88 5.01
CA VAL A 45 -0.01 -1.88 4.32
C VAL A 45 0.39 -2.37 2.93
N LEU A 46 0.80 -3.65 2.80
CA LEU A 46 1.13 -4.22 1.48
C LEU A 46 -0.07 -4.15 0.54
N ALA A 47 -1.26 -4.52 1.03
CA ALA A 47 -2.50 -4.45 0.27
C ALA A 47 -2.84 -3.01 -0.15
N LEU A 48 -2.65 -2.03 0.73
CA LEU A 48 -2.87 -0.62 0.41
C LEU A 48 -2.01 -0.17 -0.79
N PHE A 49 -0.69 -0.41 -0.74
CA PHE A 49 0.20 -0.03 -1.84
C PHE A 49 -0.09 -0.81 -3.13
N PHE A 50 -0.36 -2.11 -3.03
CA PHE A 50 -0.66 -2.95 -4.18
C PHE A 50 -1.95 -2.51 -4.89
N ILE A 51 -3.05 -2.39 -4.15
CA ILE A 51 -4.37 -1.96 -4.68
C ILE A 51 -4.30 -0.53 -5.20
N SER A 52 -3.57 0.35 -4.51
CA SER A 52 -3.37 1.71 -4.98
C SER A 52 -2.64 1.75 -6.34
N GLY A 53 -1.61 0.93 -6.51
CA GLY A 53 -0.90 0.78 -7.79
C GLY A 53 -1.78 0.19 -8.90
N ALA A 54 -2.59 -0.82 -8.58
CA ALA A 54 -3.41 -1.53 -9.55
C ALA A 54 -4.64 -0.74 -10.04
N TYR A 55 -5.25 0.06 -9.17
CA TYR A 55 -6.57 0.65 -9.44
C TYR A 55 -6.59 2.18 -9.49
N LEU A 56 -5.68 2.86 -8.82
CA LEU A 56 -5.68 4.32 -8.82
C LEU A 56 -4.83 4.90 -9.91
N LYS A 57 -5.26 6.07 -10.40
CA LYS A 57 -4.56 6.84 -11.43
C LYS A 57 -4.10 8.18 -10.87
N GLY A 58 -3.11 8.77 -11.55
CA GLY A 58 -2.59 10.09 -11.20
C GLY A 58 -1.75 10.08 -9.91
N LYS A 59 -1.49 11.28 -9.38
CA LYS A 59 -0.58 11.47 -8.24
C LYS A 59 -1.13 10.91 -6.92
N SER A 60 -2.45 10.89 -6.73
CA SER A 60 -3.08 10.35 -5.52
C SER A 60 -2.79 8.85 -5.32
N SER A 61 -2.55 8.10 -6.40
CA SER A 61 -2.23 6.67 -6.35
C SER A 61 -0.98 6.33 -5.52
N TRP A 62 -0.07 7.27 -5.28
CA TRP A 62 1.11 7.00 -4.45
C TRP A 62 1.20 7.96 -3.27
N ILE A 63 0.74 9.21 -3.43
CA ILE A 63 0.74 10.18 -2.32
C ILE A 63 -0.15 9.69 -1.16
N GLY A 64 -1.33 9.14 -1.45
CA GLY A 64 -2.25 8.68 -0.41
C GLY A 64 -1.64 7.62 0.51
N PRO A 65 -1.19 6.47 -0.03
CA PRO A 65 -0.51 5.42 0.75
C PRO A 65 0.73 5.90 1.49
N VAL A 66 1.59 6.69 0.82
CA VAL A 66 2.85 7.18 1.41
C VAL A 66 2.57 8.10 2.60
N VAL A 67 1.68 9.09 2.43
CA VAL A 67 1.31 10.00 3.51
C VAL A 67 0.68 9.23 4.67
N ALA A 68 -0.21 8.27 4.38
CA ALA A 68 -0.84 7.45 5.41
C ALA A 68 0.19 6.68 6.25
N VAL A 69 1.16 6.02 5.59
CA VAL A 69 2.22 5.28 6.28
C VAL A 69 3.11 6.21 7.09
N ILE A 70 3.64 7.29 6.51
CA ILE A 70 4.52 8.24 7.21
C ILE A 70 3.79 8.86 8.41
N ALA A 71 2.53 9.27 8.25
CA ALA A 71 1.74 9.83 9.33
C ALA A 71 1.53 8.81 10.46
N SER A 72 1.22 7.55 10.11
CA SER A 72 1.10 6.50 11.13
C SER A 72 2.43 6.16 11.80
N ASP A 73 3.55 6.17 11.08
CA ASP A 73 4.89 5.91 11.64
C ASP A 73 5.31 7.03 12.60
N LEU A 74 5.01 8.29 12.27
CA LEU A 74 5.26 9.44 13.15
C LEU A 74 4.52 9.32 14.49
N ILE A 75 3.34 8.70 14.50
CA ILE A 75 2.53 8.51 15.70
C ILE A 75 2.97 7.24 16.46
N LEU A 76 3.24 6.16 15.73
CA LEU A 76 3.44 4.82 16.31
C LEU A 76 4.90 4.55 16.67
N ASN A 77 5.86 4.87 15.80
CA ASN A 77 7.27 4.50 15.98
C ASN A 77 7.89 5.00 17.30
N PRO A 78 7.58 6.22 17.79
CA PRO A 78 8.07 6.66 19.11
C PRO A 78 7.65 5.74 20.25
N THR A 79 6.45 5.16 20.18
CA THR A 79 5.95 4.21 21.18
C THR A 79 6.75 2.90 21.18
N TYR A 80 7.34 2.54 20.03
CA TYR A 80 8.22 1.39 19.88
C TYR A 80 9.72 1.71 20.05
N GLY A 81 10.06 2.95 20.42
CA GLY A 81 11.46 3.41 20.52
C GLY A 81 12.20 3.48 19.17
N GLN A 82 11.46 3.55 18.06
CA GLN A 82 11.97 3.51 16.69
C GLN A 82 11.92 4.92 16.07
N GLY A 83 12.89 5.25 15.22
CA GLY A 83 12.93 6.49 14.44
C GLY A 83 12.41 6.30 13.00
N LEU A 84 12.09 7.40 12.30
CA LEU A 84 11.68 7.33 10.88
C LEU A 84 12.81 6.90 9.92
N LEU A 85 14.06 7.16 10.30
CA LEU A 85 15.25 6.85 9.51
C LEU A 85 15.93 5.57 9.96
N GLU A 86 15.24 4.77 10.76
CA GLU A 86 15.75 3.47 11.18
C GLU A 86 15.85 2.54 9.94
N PRO A 87 16.93 1.74 9.80
CA PRO A 87 17.18 0.99 8.58
C PRO A 87 16.04 0.05 8.15
N PHE A 88 15.41 -0.67 9.08
CA PHE A 88 14.27 -1.53 8.73
C PHE A 88 13.05 -0.74 8.23
N THR A 89 12.83 0.47 8.76
CA THR A 89 11.80 1.38 8.25
C THR A 89 12.10 1.76 6.79
N LEU A 90 13.35 2.11 6.46
CA LEU A 90 13.74 2.46 5.10
C LEU A 90 13.62 1.28 4.12
N ILE A 91 14.03 0.09 4.55
CA ILE A 91 13.91 -1.15 3.77
C ILE A 91 12.43 -1.49 3.51
N SER A 92 11.57 -1.28 4.52
CA SER A 92 10.12 -1.47 4.37
C SER A 92 9.52 -0.49 3.34
N ILE A 93 9.94 0.78 3.36
CA ILE A 93 9.52 1.78 2.36
C ILE A 93 9.93 1.36 0.94
N ILE A 94 11.15 0.84 0.76
CA ILE A 94 11.62 0.31 -0.53
C ILE A 94 10.72 -0.85 -1.00
N ALA A 95 10.39 -1.78 -0.10
CA ALA A 95 9.50 -2.90 -0.42
C ALA A 95 8.09 -2.42 -0.81
N TYR A 96 7.52 -1.46 -0.07
CA TYR A 96 6.21 -0.87 -0.39
C TYR A 96 6.19 -0.19 -1.76
N LEU A 97 7.27 0.51 -2.13
CA LEU A 97 7.41 1.10 -3.45
C LEU A 97 7.45 0.02 -4.54
N GLY A 98 8.21 -1.06 -4.33
CA GLY A 98 8.23 -2.21 -5.23
C GLY A 98 6.85 -2.84 -5.42
N ILE A 99 6.09 -2.99 -4.33
CA ILE A 99 4.72 -3.53 -4.33
C ILE A 99 3.75 -2.62 -5.07
N PHE A 100 3.87 -1.31 -4.91
CA PHE A 100 3.10 -0.34 -5.68
C PHE A 100 3.38 -0.45 -7.19
N LEU A 101 4.65 -0.58 -7.57
CA LEU A 101 5.04 -0.78 -8.96
C LEU A 101 4.55 -2.11 -9.53
N LEU A 102 4.57 -3.18 -8.72
CA LEU A 102 3.96 -4.47 -9.06
C LEU A 102 2.46 -4.30 -9.32
N GLY A 103 1.73 -3.60 -8.44
CA GLY A 103 0.33 -3.26 -8.66
C GLY A 103 0.10 -2.53 -9.98
N LYS A 104 0.93 -1.51 -10.29
CA LYS A 104 0.87 -0.77 -11.57
C LYS A 104 1.09 -1.62 -12.82
N SER A 105 1.92 -2.66 -12.71
CA SER A 105 2.22 -3.56 -13.83
C SER A 105 1.05 -4.47 -14.19
N ILE A 106 0.10 -4.68 -13.27
CA ILE A 106 -1.07 -5.50 -13.51
C ILE A 106 -2.05 -4.70 -14.37
N LYS A 107 -2.34 -5.22 -15.56
CA LYS A 107 -3.44 -4.68 -16.36
C LYS A 107 -4.74 -4.88 -15.60
N SER A 108 -5.44 -3.78 -15.31
CA SER A 108 -6.80 -3.79 -14.76
C SER A 108 -7.68 -4.69 -15.64
N SER A 109 -7.91 -5.90 -15.17
CA SER A 109 -8.67 -6.95 -15.84
C SER A 109 -9.81 -7.38 -14.91
N LYS A 110 -10.95 -7.77 -15.47
CA LYS A 110 -12.05 -8.34 -14.67
C LYS A 110 -11.68 -9.68 -14.02
N LYS A 111 -10.52 -10.26 -14.38
CA LYS A 111 -10.03 -11.52 -13.83
C LYS A 111 -9.41 -11.27 -12.45
N THR A 112 -9.74 -12.13 -11.50
CA THR A 112 -9.21 -12.11 -10.12
C THR A 112 -7.81 -12.74 -10.01
N ILE A 113 -7.45 -13.62 -10.94
CA ILE A 113 -6.17 -14.34 -10.93
C ILE A 113 -4.95 -13.40 -10.90
N PRO A 114 -4.84 -12.35 -11.74
CA PRO A 114 -3.71 -11.42 -11.68
C PRO A 114 -3.58 -10.72 -10.32
N LEU A 115 -4.70 -10.41 -9.65
CA LEU A 115 -4.69 -9.80 -8.33
C LEU A 115 -4.19 -10.78 -7.26
N PHE A 116 -4.64 -12.03 -7.33
CA PHE A 116 -4.17 -13.07 -6.43
C PHE A 116 -2.66 -13.30 -6.57
N ILE A 117 -2.17 -13.46 -7.81
CA ILE A 117 -0.74 -13.60 -8.08
C ILE A 117 0.02 -12.37 -7.61
N GLY A 118 -0.49 -11.17 -7.87
CA GLY A 118 0.14 -9.93 -7.41
C GLY A 118 0.16 -9.78 -5.89
N ALA A 119 -0.88 -10.23 -5.18
CA ALA A 119 -0.92 -10.23 -3.71
C ALA A 119 0.12 -11.20 -3.12
N VAL A 120 0.19 -12.43 -3.65
CA VAL A 120 1.22 -13.41 -3.27
C VAL A 120 2.62 -12.87 -3.60
N GLY A 121 2.81 -12.32 -4.79
CA GLY A 121 4.05 -11.69 -5.20
C GLY A 121 4.45 -10.51 -4.31
N SER A 122 3.49 -9.72 -3.83
CA SER A 122 3.73 -8.61 -2.90
C SER A 122 4.22 -9.12 -1.54
N ALA A 123 3.62 -10.19 -1.01
CA ALA A 123 4.06 -10.81 0.22
C ALA A 123 5.47 -11.40 0.09
N LEU A 124 5.76 -12.10 -1.01
CA LEU A 124 7.08 -12.66 -1.29
C LEU A 124 8.15 -11.58 -1.49
N LEU A 125 7.82 -10.50 -2.19
CA LEU A 125 8.72 -9.35 -2.37
C LEU A 125 9.04 -8.72 -1.02
N PHE A 126 8.03 -8.45 -0.19
CA PHE A 126 8.24 -7.89 1.14
C PHE A 126 9.13 -8.79 1.97
N HIS A 127 8.76 -10.07 2.09
CA HIS A 127 9.52 -11.06 2.86
C HIS A 127 10.97 -11.17 2.38
N GLY A 128 11.19 -11.35 1.06
CA GLY A 128 12.54 -11.45 0.49
C GLY A 128 13.38 -10.19 0.74
N THR A 129 12.75 -9.01 0.73
CA THR A 129 13.44 -7.73 0.98
C THR A 129 13.80 -7.57 2.46
N THR A 130 12.83 -7.76 3.36
CA THR A 130 13.03 -7.54 4.80
C THR A 130 13.88 -8.64 5.44
N CYS A 131 13.62 -9.91 5.11
CA CYS A 131 14.41 -11.03 5.63
C CYS A 131 15.78 -11.11 4.97
N GLY A 132 15.87 -10.82 3.67
CA GLY A 132 17.16 -10.71 2.98
C GLY A 132 18.04 -9.63 3.61
N TYR A 133 17.47 -8.45 3.91
CA TYR A 133 18.20 -7.43 4.66
C TYR A 133 18.61 -7.90 6.06
N ALA A 134 17.71 -8.53 6.82
CA ALA A 134 18.01 -9.05 8.14
C ALA A 134 19.18 -10.06 8.14
N TRP A 135 19.26 -10.92 7.12
CA TRP A 135 20.36 -11.86 6.93
C TRP A 135 21.69 -11.20 6.51
N LEU A 136 21.64 -10.05 5.84
CA LEU A 136 22.86 -9.34 5.45
C LEU A 136 23.53 -8.61 6.62
N ILE A 137 22.76 -8.30 7.68
CA ILE A 137 23.24 -7.53 8.83
C ILE A 137 23.41 -8.38 10.11
N ASN A 138 22.98 -9.65 10.09
CA ASN A 138 23.27 -10.65 11.14
C ASN A 138 24.50 -11.47 10.75
#